data_AF-A0A1C6E342-F1
#
_entry.id   AF-A0A1C6E342-F1
#
_cell.length_a   1.000
_cell.length_b   1.000
_cell.length_c   1.000
_cell.angle_alpha   90.00
_cell.angle_beta   90.00
_cell.angle_gamma   90.00
#
_symmetry.space_group_name_H-M   'P 1'
#
loop_
_entity.id
_entity.type
_entity.pdbx_description
1 polymer ?
#
loop_
_entity_poly.entity_id
_entity_poly.type
_entity_poly.pdbx_seq_one_letter_code
_entity_poly.pdbx_strand_id
1 'polypeptide(L)'
;MTNNEIIFENVRASFTPAQLAELVQATYTAEQIAARRSNVTITVDEGSAATAEDIFTAMLAADQFHTFAEWKRMGYSVKKGAKSAITCQLWKYTDKPGKAAREAAEAAGKDAPETDPHFYMAKAHLFHALQVEKSKR
;
A
#
# COMPACT_ATOMS: atom_id res chain seq x y z
N MET A 1 12.62 4.93 0.12
CA MET A 1 11.24 4.76 -0.37
C MET A 1 10.50 3.82 0.57
N THR A 2 9.50 4.35 1.24
CA THR A 2 8.61 3.69 2.19
C THR A 2 7.51 2.93 1.46
N ASN A 3 6.80 2.05 2.17
CA ASN A 3 5.66 1.32 1.59
C ASN A 3 4.57 2.27 1.08
N ASN A 4 4.31 3.38 1.78
CA ASN A 4 3.28 4.34 1.38
C ASN A 4 3.65 5.03 0.06
N GLU A 5 4.92 5.41 -0.12
CA GLU A 5 5.43 5.96 -1.39
C GLU A 5 5.33 4.93 -2.52
N ILE A 6 5.69 3.67 -2.26
CA ILE A 6 5.57 2.60 -3.26
C ILE A 6 4.10 2.40 -3.67
N ILE A 7 3.18 2.36 -2.73
CA ILE A 7 1.74 2.21 -3.00
C ILE A 7 1.26 3.38 -3.84
N PHE A 8 1.55 4.61 -3.43
CA PHE A 8 1.15 5.82 -4.14
C PHE A 8 1.63 5.83 -5.60
N GLU A 9 2.91 5.55 -5.84
CA GLU A 9 3.47 5.51 -7.20
C GLU A 9 2.83 4.40 -8.04
N ASN A 10 2.61 3.21 -7.46
CA ASN A 10 1.95 2.11 -8.18
C ASN A 10 0.49 2.39 -8.48
N VAL A 11 -0.22 3.10 -7.60
CA VAL A 11 -1.62 3.53 -7.81
C VAL A 11 -1.69 4.53 -8.96
N ARG A 12 -0.80 5.53 -8.98
CA ARG A 12 -0.71 6.50 -10.07
C ARG A 12 -0.31 5.89 -11.41
N ALA A 13 0.52 4.85 -11.39
CA ALA A 13 0.92 4.13 -12.60
C ALA A 13 -0.19 3.19 -13.10
N SER A 14 -1.04 2.65 -12.22
CA SER A 14 -2.05 1.64 -12.56
C SER A 14 -3.40 2.22 -12.97
N PHE A 15 -3.72 3.44 -12.54
CA PHE A 15 -5.03 4.07 -12.76
C PHE A 15 -4.89 5.46 -13.36
N THR A 16 -5.85 5.82 -14.21
CA THR A 16 -5.95 7.19 -14.72
C THR A 16 -6.47 8.14 -13.63
N PRO A 17 -6.21 9.46 -13.73
CA PRO A 17 -6.74 10.44 -12.78
C PRO A 17 -8.27 10.36 -12.63
N ALA A 18 -8.99 10.12 -13.72
CA ALA A 18 -10.44 9.94 -13.70
C ALA A 18 -10.87 8.71 -12.88
N GLN A 19 -10.21 7.57 -13.06
CA GLN A 19 -10.50 6.36 -12.27
C GLN A 19 -10.19 6.55 -10.78
N LEU A 20 -9.12 7.27 -10.46
CA LEU A 20 -8.79 7.62 -9.08
C LEU A 20 -9.87 8.52 -8.46
N ALA A 21 -10.36 9.51 -9.22
CA ALA A 21 -11.46 10.36 -8.77
C ALA A 21 -12.74 9.55 -8.48
N GLU A 22 -13.09 8.59 -9.35
CA GLU A 22 -14.23 7.70 -9.12
C GLU A 22 -14.06 6.84 -7.85
N LEU A 23 -12.87 6.29 -7.61
CA LEU A 23 -12.58 5.51 -6.40
C LEU A 23 -12.68 6.35 -5.12
N VAL A 24 -12.18 7.59 -5.17
CA VAL A 24 -12.25 8.54 -4.05
C VAL A 24 -13.71 8.92 -3.77
N GLN A 25 -14.49 9.26 -4.79
CA GLN A 25 -15.92 9.61 -4.65
C GLN A 25 -16.77 8.43 -4.18
N ALA A 26 -16.39 7.20 -4.54
CA ALA A 26 -17.06 6.00 -4.05
C ALA A 26 -16.79 5.70 -2.56
N THR A 27 -15.73 6.29 -2.00
CA THR A 27 -15.28 6.02 -0.62
C THR A 27 -15.51 7.21 0.32
N TYR A 28 -15.50 8.43 -0.20
CA TYR A 28 -15.60 9.68 0.55
C TYR A 28 -16.72 10.57 0.00
N THR A 29 -17.44 11.23 0.90
CA THR A 29 -18.40 12.28 0.50
C THR A 29 -17.66 13.54 0.04
N ALA A 30 -18.31 14.37 -0.77
CA ALA A 30 -17.74 15.65 -1.21
C ALA A 30 -17.29 16.54 -0.03
N GLU A 31 -18.06 16.55 1.06
CA GLU A 31 -17.71 17.29 2.28
C GLU A 31 -16.46 16.72 2.97
N GLN A 32 -16.32 15.40 3.04
CA GLN A 32 -15.11 14.76 3.60
C GLN A 32 -13.87 15.04 2.75
N ILE A 33 -14.02 15.02 1.42
CA ILE A 33 -12.94 15.35 0.47
C ILE A 33 -12.53 16.81 0.68
N ALA A 34 -13.49 17.73 0.71
CA ALA A 34 -13.23 19.16 0.93
C ALA A 34 -12.55 19.42 2.28
N ALA A 35 -13.05 18.82 3.36
CA ALA A 35 -12.46 18.96 4.70
C ALA A 35 -11.01 18.45 4.74
N ARG A 36 -10.73 17.30 4.10
CA ARG A 36 -9.36 16.78 3.98
C ARG A 36 -8.48 17.67 3.12
N ARG A 37 -9.02 18.20 2.02
CA ARG A 37 -8.29 19.07 1.12
C ARG A 37 -7.88 20.38 1.78
N SER A 38 -8.73 20.94 2.64
CA SER A 38 -8.44 22.12 3.44
C SER A 38 -7.34 21.91 4.48
N ASN A 39 -7.17 20.68 4.97
CA ASN A 39 -6.16 20.31 5.96
C ASN A 39 -4.81 19.91 5.36
N VAL A 40 -4.71 19.81 4.03
CA VAL A 40 -3.52 19.31 3.34
C VAL A 40 -3.01 20.36 2.35
N THR A 41 -1.77 20.76 2.53
CA THR A 41 -1.03 21.59 1.56
C THR A 41 -0.16 20.70 0.70
N ILE A 42 -0.38 20.74 -0.62
CA ILE A 42 0.42 19.99 -1.59
C ILE A 42 1.25 20.98 -2.41
N THR A 43 2.56 20.84 -2.31
CA THR A 43 3.51 21.55 -3.16
C THR A 43 3.86 20.68 -4.35
N VAL A 44 3.73 21.23 -5.55
CA VAL A 44 4.11 20.56 -6.79
C VAL A 44 5.33 21.25 -7.34
N ASP A 45 6.31 20.47 -7.79
CA ASP A 45 7.54 21.00 -8.36
C ASP A 45 7.27 21.72 -9.69
N GLU A 46 7.97 22.83 -9.92
CA GLU A 46 7.78 23.68 -11.09
C GLU A 46 8.12 22.90 -12.38
N GLY A 47 7.14 22.76 -13.27
CA GLY A 47 7.27 21.98 -14.51
C GLY A 47 6.71 20.56 -14.45
N SER A 48 6.13 20.13 -13.32
CA SER A 48 5.39 18.87 -13.23
C SER A 48 4.10 18.92 -14.07
N ALA A 49 3.83 17.88 -14.84
CA ALA A 49 2.57 17.74 -15.58
C ALA A 49 1.36 17.37 -14.69
N ALA A 50 1.61 16.95 -13.44
CA ALA A 50 0.57 16.60 -12.49
C ALA A 50 0.12 17.82 -11.69
N THR A 51 -1.18 18.01 -11.51
CA THR A 51 -1.69 19.11 -10.68
C THR A 51 -1.73 18.72 -9.19
N ALA A 52 -1.82 19.71 -8.31
CA ALA A 52 -2.01 19.47 -6.88
C ALA A 52 -3.28 18.65 -6.59
N GLU A 53 -4.34 18.84 -7.39
CA GLU A 53 -5.60 18.10 -7.29
C GLU A 53 -5.43 16.64 -7.72
N ASP A 54 -4.67 16.38 -8.78
CA ASP A 54 -4.37 15.00 -9.21
C ASP A 54 -3.57 14.25 -8.13
N ILE A 55 -2.57 14.92 -7.54
CA ILE A 55 -1.76 14.35 -6.46
C ILE A 55 -2.60 14.11 -5.22
N PHE A 56 -3.47 15.05 -4.85
CA PHE A 56 -4.40 14.90 -3.73
C PHE A 56 -5.32 13.71 -3.91
N THR A 57 -5.94 13.60 -5.10
CA THR A 57 -6.86 12.53 -5.43
C THR A 57 -6.15 11.18 -5.42
N ALA A 58 -4.95 11.10 -6.01
CA ALA A 58 -4.12 9.92 -5.96
C ALA A 58 -3.72 9.53 -4.54
N MET A 59 -3.40 10.50 -3.68
CA MET A 59 -3.06 10.27 -2.28
C MET A 59 -4.25 9.67 -1.52
N LEU A 60 -5.45 10.25 -1.68
CA LEU A 60 -6.66 9.72 -1.07
C LEU A 60 -7.02 8.32 -1.57
N ALA A 61 -6.88 8.07 -2.88
CA ALA A 61 -7.11 6.76 -3.45
C ALA A 61 -6.10 5.73 -2.92
N ALA A 62 -4.81 6.09 -2.90
CA ALA A 62 -3.72 5.23 -2.45
C ALA A 62 -3.88 4.80 -0.98
N ASP A 63 -4.38 5.70 -0.13
CA ASP A 63 -4.71 5.41 1.27
C ASP A 63 -5.79 4.33 1.40
N GLN A 64 -6.61 4.10 0.37
CA GLN A 64 -7.64 3.05 0.35
C GLN A 64 -7.16 1.72 -0.23
N PHE A 65 -5.86 1.58 -0.53
CA PHE A 65 -5.26 0.32 -0.94
C PHE A 65 -4.43 -0.29 0.19
N HIS A 66 -4.88 -1.43 0.68
CA HIS A 66 -4.16 -2.17 1.71
C HIS A 66 -4.01 -3.65 1.38
N THR A 67 -3.04 -4.28 2.02
CA THR A 67 -2.87 -5.74 1.92
C THR A 67 -4.01 -6.45 2.65
N PHE A 68 -4.29 -7.70 2.28
CA PHE A 68 -5.28 -8.54 2.98
C PHE A 68 -5.03 -8.61 4.50
N ALA A 69 -3.77 -8.69 4.92
CA ALA A 69 -3.41 -8.75 6.34
C ALA A 69 -3.76 -7.47 7.10
N GLU A 70 -3.54 -6.32 6.48
CA GLU A 70 -3.88 -5.02 7.06
C GLU A 70 -5.40 -4.82 7.13
N TRP A 71 -6.13 -5.18 6.07
CA TRP A 71 -7.60 -5.18 6.11
C TRP A 71 -8.14 -6.05 7.24
N LYS A 72 -7.59 -7.26 7.41
CA LYS A 72 -7.94 -8.16 8.52
C LYS A 72 -7.67 -7.54 9.89
N ARG A 73 -6.56 -6.83 10.04
CA ARG A 73 -6.20 -6.09 11.26
C ARG A 73 -7.18 -4.93 11.54
N MET A 74 -7.66 -4.26 10.50
CA MET A 74 -8.70 -3.22 10.59
C MET A 74 -10.13 -3.77 10.82
N GLY A 75 -10.31 -5.10 10.87
CA GLY A 75 -11.63 -5.72 11.05
C GLY A 75 -12.44 -5.92 9.76
N TYR A 76 -11.77 -5.88 8.61
CA TYR A 76 -12.36 -6.13 7.30
C TYR A 76 -11.83 -7.44 6.69
N SER A 77 -12.57 -8.01 5.75
CA SER A 77 -12.12 -9.15 4.95
C SER A 77 -12.36 -8.85 3.49
N VAL A 78 -11.44 -9.28 2.62
CA VAL A 78 -11.66 -9.23 1.17
C VAL A 78 -12.86 -10.11 0.80
N LYS A 79 -13.75 -9.57 -0.04
CA LYS A 79 -14.95 -10.25 -0.54
C LYS A 79 -14.55 -11.53 -1.28
N LYS A 80 -15.38 -12.58 -1.16
CA LYS A 80 -15.11 -13.86 -1.83
C LYS A 80 -15.02 -13.66 -3.35
N GLY A 81 -13.92 -14.10 -3.96
CA GLY A 81 -13.68 -14.01 -5.40
C GLY A 81 -13.07 -12.69 -5.88
N ALA A 82 -12.86 -11.71 -5.00
CA ALA A 82 -12.18 -10.47 -5.39
C ALA A 82 -10.68 -10.73 -5.68
N LYS A 83 -10.22 -10.20 -6.82
CA LYS A 83 -8.80 -10.23 -7.21
C LYS A 83 -8.08 -8.99 -6.68
N SER A 84 -6.78 -9.10 -6.45
CA SER A 84 -5.97 -7.94 -6.07
C SER A 84 -6.04 -6.88 -7.17
N ALA A 85 -6.38 -5.65 -6.80
CA ALA A 85 -6.44 -4.53 -7.74
C ALA A 85 -5.05 -4.14 -8.25
N ILE A 86 -4.04 -4.21 -7.36
CA ILE A 86 -2.64 -3.92 -7.70
C ILE A 86 -1.75 -4.97 -7.04
N THR A 87 -0.64 -5.28 -7.70
CA THR A 87 0.46 -6.04 -7.09
C THR A 87 1.75 -5.24 -7.19
N CYS A 88 2.40 -4.97 -6.06
CA CYS A 88 3.67 -4.26 -6.00
C CYS A 88 4.61 -4.92 -4.99
N GLN A 89 5.87 -4.47 -4.93
CA GLN A 89 6.84 -4.99 -3.97
C GLN A 89 6.89 -4.06 -2.76
N LEU A 90 6.50 -4.53 -1.58
CA LEU A 90 6.55 -3.75 -0.34
C LEU A 90 7.65 -4.28 0.58
N TRP A 91 8.25 -3.38 1.34
CA TRP A 91 9.15 -3.71 2.43
C TRP A 91 8.39 -4.48 3.51
N LYS A 92 8.85 -5.69 3.80
CA LYS A 92 8.42 -6.51 4.93
C LYS A 92 9.54 -6.60 5.94
N TYR A 93 9.19 -6.38 7.19
CA TYR A 93 10.03 -6.72 8.33
C TYR A 93 10.00 -8.22 8.58
N THR A 94 11.16 -8.82 8.80
CA THR A 94 11.30 -10.18 9.31
C THR A 94 12.41 -10.22 10.33
N ASP A 95 12.21 -11.03 11.36
CA ASP A 95 13.23 -11.36 12.36
C ASP A 95 13.92 -12.70 12.05
N LYS A 96 13.37 -13.45 11.08
CA LYS A 96 13.92 -14.75 10.68
C LYS A 96 15.20 -14.57 9.86
N PRO A 97 16.24 -15.40 10.11
CA PRO A 97 17.46 -15.42 9.30
C PRO A 97 17.11 -15.54 7.81
N GLY A 98 17.59 -14.57 7.02
CA GLY A 98 17.45 -14.59 5.57
C GLY A 98 18.04 -15.88 4.99
N LYS A 99 17.55 -16.32 3.83
CA LYS A 99 18.04 -17.55 3.17
C LYS A 99 19.58 -17.56 3.04
N ALA A 100 20.16 -16.40 2.69
CA ALA A 100 21.59 -16.21 2.59
C ALA A 100 22.33 -16.31 3.93
N ALA A 101 21.77 -15.79 5.03
CA ALA A 101 22.36 -15.91 6.37
C ALA A 101 22.32 -17.37 6.86
N ARG A 102 21.24 -18.10 6.54
CA ARG A 102 21.13 -19.53 6.82
C ARG A 102 22.10 -20.36 6.00
N GLU A 103 22.22 -20.11 4.69
CA GLU A 103 23.16 -20.80 3.80
C GLU A 103 24.62 -20.49 4.16
N ALA A 104 24.94 -19.25 4.56
CA ALA A 104 26.28 -18.88 5.01
C ALA A 104 26.65 -19.50 6.37
N ALA A 105 25.69 -19.62 7.29
CA ALA A 105 25.91 -20.29 8.57
C ALA A 105 26.09 -21.81 8.39
N GLU A 106 25.28 -22.43 7.54
CA GLU A 106 25.42 -23.84 7.15
C GLU A 106 26.77 -24.11 6.48
N ALA A 107 27.19 -23.26 5.55
CA ALA A 107 28.51 -23.35 4.91
C ALA A 107 29.68 -23.10 5.89
N ALA A 108 29.47 -22.29 6.93
CA ALA A 108 30.47 -22.01 7.96
C ALA A 108 30.47 -23.03 9.12
N GLY A 109 29.57 -24.02 9.12
CA GLY A 109 29.41 -24.97 10.21
C GLY A 109 29.00 -24.32 11.54
N LYS A 110 28.33 -23.16 11.48
CA LYS A 110 27.85 -22.39 12.64
C LYS A 110 26.33 -22.42 12.64
N ASP A 111 25.72 -22.31 13.83
CA ASP A 111 24.29 -22.02 13.93
C ASP A 111 23.97 -20.70 13.24
N ALA A 112 22.88 -20.68 12.46
CA ALA A 112 22.37 -19.45 11.89
C ALA A 112 22.03 -18.48 13.03
N PRO A 113 22.21 -17.16 12.83
CA PRO A 113 21.79 -16.19 13.83
C PRO A 113 20.32 -16.45 14.20
N GLU A 114 20.05 -16.59 15.50
CA GLU A 114 18.71 -16.91 16.02
C GLU A 114 17.68 -15.86 15.61
N THR A 115 18.14 -14.61 15.46
CA THR A 115 17.37 -13.47 15.00
C THR A 115 18.22 -12.65 14.02
N ASP A 116 17.69 -12.36 12.84
CA ASP A 116 18.31 -11.49 11.83
C ASP A 116 17.26 -10.46 11.42
N PRO A 117 17.06 -9.40 12.23
CA PRO A 117 16.06 -8.38 11.95
C PRO A 117 16.46 -7.61 10.69
N HIS A 118 15.78 -7.87 9.58
CA HIS A 118 16.00 -7.19 8.32
C HIS A 118 14.69 -6.87 7.61
N PHE A 119 14.75 -5.88 6.72
CA PHE A 119 13.69 -5.59 5.78
C PHE A 119 14.04 -6.19 4.42
N TYR A 120 13.07 -6.81 3.79
CA TYR A 120 13.20 -7.30 2.41
C TYR A 120 11.99 -6.89 1.60
N MET A 121 12.19 -6.63 0.30
CA MET A 121 11.08 -6.37 -0.62
C MET A 121 10.38 -7.70 -0.95
N ALA A 122 9.07 -7.73 -0.74
CA ALA A 122 8.25 -8.89 -1.02
C ALA A 122 7.05 -8.49 -1.87
N LYS A 123 6.64 -9.40 -2.77
CA LYS A 123 5.41 -9.23 -3.53
C LYS A 123 4.21 -9.12 -2.57
N ALA A 124 3.47 -8.03 -2.71
CA ALA A 124 2.27 -7.73 -1.96
C ALA A 124 1.08 -7.58 -2.90
N HIS A 125 -0.06 -8.10 -2.45
CA HIS A 125 -1.33 -7.99 -3.13
C HIS A 125 -2.18 -6.95 -2.41
N LEU A 126 -2.52 -5.86 -3.11
CA LEU A 126 -3.31 -4.77 -2.57
C LEU A 126 -4.76 -4.87 -3.04
N PHE A 127 -5.67 -4.55 -2.13
CA PHE A 127 -7.11 -4.55 -2.34
C PHE A 127 -7.64 -3.19 -1.95
N HIS A 128 -8.56 -2.67 -2.76
CA HIS A 128 -9.25 -1.41 -2.49
C HIS A 128 -10.34 -1.58 -1.41
N ALA A 129 -10.69 -0.50 -0.71
CA ALA A 129 -11.79 -0.48 0.28
C ALA A 129 -13.12 -1.05 -0.25
N LEU A 130 -13.43 -0.83 -1.53
CA LEU A 130 -14.64 -1.36 -2.20
C LEU A 130 -14.63 -2.89 -2.37
N GLN A 131 -13.46 -3.52 -2.29
CA GLN A 131 -13.28 -4.97 -2.44
C GLN A 131 -13.36 -5.71 -1.11
N VAL A 132 -13.48 -5.00 0.00
CA VAL A 132 -13.59 -5.58 1.34
C VAL A 132 -14.99 -5.40 1.91
N GLU A 133 -15.33 -6.26 2.84
CA GLU A 133 -16.55 -6.20 3.64
C GLU A 133 -16.18 -6.28 5.11
N LYS A 134 -17.03 -5.74 6.00
CA LYS A 134 -16.82 -5.84 7.44
C LYS A 134 -16.74 -7.32 7.82
N SER A 135 -15.68 -7.71 8.52
CA SER A 135 -15.50 -9.09 8.93
C SER A 135 -16.65 -9.48 9.85
N LYS A 136 -17.42 -10.50 9.45
CA LYS A 136 -18.39 -11.16 10.32
C LYS A 136 -17.60 -11.92 11.37
N ARG A 137 -17.36 -11.27 12.51
CA ARG A 137 -16.89 -11.92 13.72
C ARG A 137 -18.02 -12.72 14.34
#